data_AF-A0A958XUQ3-F1
#
_entry.id   AF-A0A958XUQ3-F1
#
_cell.length_a   1.000
_cell.length_b   1.000
_cell.length_c   1.000
_cell.angle_alpha   90.00
_cell.angle_beta   90.00
_cell.angle_gamma   90.00
#
_symmetry.space_group_name_H-M   'P 1'
#
loop_
_entity.id
_entity.type
_entity.pdbx_description
1 polymer ?
#
loop_
_entity_poly.entity_id
_entity_poly.type
_entity_poly.pdbx_seq_one_letter_code
_entity_poly.pdbx_strand_id
1 'polypeptide(L)'
;MLRTFAQMLTLGAFLSLFACTGSEQGASSGKRFTLLDAATTGVDFSNEVPYNDSVNCYLFRNFYNGGGTGIGDFNNDGLPDLFFCGNMRSSRLYLNRGDFHFEDITKAAGLYNEGVWTAGVAIADVNGDGWLDIYTCKSGPPGGARRHNELFLNNGDAPQHNGVPTFTESAAKWGLDFTGLSTHAAFFDYDRDGDLDCYLLNNSIRSVGGYDYRPGQRNTPDPDGGNRLLRNDGLPGAGFTDVTRQAGIYSSAIGFGLGVTVGDYDRDGWPDLFISNDFF
;
A
#
# COMPACT_ATOMS: atom_id res chain seq x y z
N MET A 1 -43.55 -23.84 -79.57
CA MET A 1 -43.55 -25.07 -78.75
C MET A 1 -42.98 -24.68 -77.40
N LEU A 2 -43.70 -24.93 -76.28
CA LEU A 2 -43.46 -24.39 -74.91
C LEU A 2 -43.62 -22.84 -74.82
N ARG A 3 -44.50 -22.25 -73.97
CA ARG A 3 -44.63 -22.22 -72.49
C ARG A 3 -43.53 -21.37 -71.82
N THR A 4 -43.75 -20.40 -70.92
CA THR A 4 -44.97 -19.85 -70.24
C THR A 4 -44.62 -18.52 -69.51
N PHE A 5 -45.60 -17.62 -69.28
CA PHE A 5 -45.88 -16.71 -68.12
C PHE A 5 -44.74 -16.26 -67.15
N ALA A 6 -44.76 -15.07 -66.51
CA ALA A 6 -45.56 -13.83 -66.57
C ALA A 6 -44.98 -12.78 -65.55
N GLN A 7 -45.45 -11.52 -65.58
CA GLN A 7 -45.50 -10.51 -64.47
C GLN A 7 -44.22 -10.34 -63.59
N MET A 8 -43.50 -9.20 -63.56
CA MET A 8 -43.86 -7.84 -63.07
C MET A 8 -42.59 -6.94 -63.22
N LEU A 9 -42.44 -5.67 -62.80
CA LEU A 9 -43.21 -4.70 -62.00
C LEU A 9 -42.98 -3.26 -62.57
N THR A 10 -43.56 -2.23 -61.96
CA THR A 10 -43.19 -0.81 -62.08
C THR A 10 -41.88 -0.44 -61.36
N LEU A 11 -41.16 0.58 -61.85
CA LEU A 11 -40.34 1.44 -60.98
C LEU A 11 -40.30 2.88 -61.50
N GLY A 12 -40.96 3.80 -60.79
CA GLY A 12 -40.87 5.23 -61.03
C GLY A 12 -39.68 5.82 -60.24
N ALA A 13 -38.94 6.75 -60.84
CA ALA A 13 -37.89 7.47 -60.14
C ALA A 13 -38.51 8.44 -59.12
N PHE A 14 -38.11 8.33 -57.85
CA PHE A 14 -38.42 9.33 -56.83
C PHE A 14 -37.15 9.93 -56.26
N LEU A 15 -37.16 11.25 -56.10
CA LEU A 15 -35.99 12.06 -55.76
C LEU A 15 -35.41 11.73 -54.38
N SER A 16 -34.08 11.72 -54.32
CA SER A 16 -33.31 11.65 -53.09
C SER A 16 -33.46 12.92 -52.26
N LEU A 17 -34.25 12.85 -51.19
CA LEU A 17 -34.19 13.77 -50.05
C LEU A 17 -33.65 13.00 -48.84
N PHE A 18 -32.33 12.84 -48.78
CA PHE A 18 -31.64 12.52 -47.53
C PHE A 18 -31.69 13.74 -46.62
N ALA A 19 -32.82 13.91 -45.93
CA ALA A 19 -32.88 14.77 -44.76
C ALA A 19 -31.99 14.12 -43.69
N CYS A 20 -30.86 14.75 -43.39
CA CYS A 20 -30.06 14.40 -42.22
C CYS A 20 -30.89 14.71 -40.96
N THR A 21 -31.69 13.74 -40.51
CA THR A 21 -32.06 13.65 -39.10
C THR A 21 -30.76 13.38 -38.36
N GLY A 22 -30.12 14.45 -37.89
CA GLY A 22 -29.04 14.35 -36.93
C GLY A 22 -29.60 13.67 -35.70
N SER A 23 -29.38 12.37 -35.57
CA SER A 23 -29.32 11.77 -34.25
C SER A 23 -28.19 12.51 -33.54
N GLU A 24 -28.55 13.22 -32.47
CA GLU A 24 -27.56 13.54 -31.45
C GLU A 24 -27.05 12.19 -30.94
N GLN A 25 -25.95 11.72 -31.51
CA GLN A 25 -25.12 10.70 -30.88
C GLN A 25 -24.64 11.34 -29.59
N GLY A 26 -25.43 11.11 -28.53
CA GLY A 26 -25.20 11.68 -27.21
C GLY A 26 -23.75 11.48 -26.86
N ALA A 27 -23.02 12.60 -26.70
CA ALA A 27 -21.57 12.58 -26.58
C ALA A 27 -21.19 11.58 -25.49
N SER A 28 -20.49 10.51 -25.87
CA SER A 28 -20.02 9.51 -24.91
C SER A 28 -19.18 10.26 -23.89
N SER A 29 -19.70 10.44 -22.67
CA SER A 29 -18.99 11.23 -21.67
C SER A 29 -17.64 10.57 -21.48
N GLY A 30 -16.54 11.29 -21.75
CA GLY A 30 -15.19 10.72 -21.90
C GLY A 30 -14.57 10.15 -20.62
N LYS A 31 -15.40 9.77 -19.65
CA LYS A 31 -15.05 9.15 -18.39
C LYS A 31 -14.54 7.74 -18.66
N ARG A 32 -13.31 7.48 -18.21
CA ARG A 32 -12.70 6.13 -18.17
C ARG A 32 -12.97 5.40 -16.86
N PHE A 33 -13.60 6.07 -15.90
CA PHE A 33 -13.88 5.57 -14.56
C PHE A 33 -15.30 5.93 -14.15
N THR A 34 -15.96 5.02 -13.45
CA THR A 34 -17.27 5.20 -12.82
C THR A 34 -17.06 5.18 -11.31
N LEU A 35 -17.60 6.16 -10.60
CA LEU A 35 -17.64 6.14 -9.14
C LEU A 35 -18.68 5.10 -8.72
N LEU A 36 -18.24 4.10 -7.94
CA LEU A 36 -19.13 3.20 -7.20
C LEU A 36 -19.22 3.71 -5.75
N ASP A 37 -20.39 3.56 -5.13
CA ASP A 37 -20.59 3.99 -3.74
C ASP A 37 -20.38 2.85 -2.73
N ALA A 38 -20.29 3.20 -1.45
CA ALA A 38 -20.12 2.25 -0.36
C ALA A 38 -21.32 1.28 -0.20
N ALA A 39 -22.52 1.68 -0.64
CA ALA A 39 -23.70 0.82 -0.61
C ALA A 39 -23.67 -0.27 -1.70
N THR A 40 -23.01 0.02 -2.82
CA THR A 40 -22.75 -0.92 -3.91
C THR A 40 -21.55 -1.82 -3.61
N THR A 41 -20.48 -1.26 -3.05
CA THR A 41 -19.19 -1.96 -2.91
C THR A 41 -18.94 -2.58 -1.53
N GLY A 42 -19.64 -2.14 -0.49
CA GLY A 42 -19.33 -2.51 0.91
C GLY A 42 -18.12 -1.77 1.50
N VAL A 43 -17.37 -0.98 0.72
CA VAL A 43 -16.19 -0.23 1.21
C VAL A 43 -16.60 1.14 1.76
N ASP A 44 -16.69 1.24 3.08
CA ASP A 44 -17.09 2.44 3.84
C ASP A 44 -15.94 3.15 4.59
N PHE A 45 -14.69 2.69 4.44
CA PHE A 45 -13.57 3.21 5.23
C PHE A 45 -13.26 4.68 4.93
N SER A 46 -13.04 5.45 6.00
CA SER A 46 -12.60 6.84 5.97
C SER A 46 -11.57 7.06 7.08
N ASN A 47 -10.35 7.47 6.73
CA ASN A 47 -9.30 7.76 7.71
C ASN A 47 -9.46 9.21 8.24
N GLU A 48 -10.42 9.38 9.15
CA GLU A 48 -10.67 10.66 9.82
C GLU A 48 -9.68 10.88 10.96
N VAL A 49 -9.01 12.02 10.95
CA VAL A 49 -7.94 12.38 11.90
C VAL A 49 -8.35 13.65 12.67
N PRO A 50 -9.27 13.55 13.65
CA PRO A 50 -9.73 14.70 14.42
C PRO A 50 -8.65 15.21 15.38
N TYR A 51 -8.51 16.53 15.49
CA TYR A 51 -7.51 17.18 16.34
C TYR A 51 -8.12 17.81 17.59
N ASN A 52 -7.29 18.03 18.61
CA ASN A 52 -7.61 18.77 19.83
C ASN A 52 -6.35 19.45 20.39
N ASP A 53 -6.47 20.17 21.50
CA ASP A 53 -5.36 20.92 22.11
C ASP A 53 -4.14 20.05 22.48
N SER A 54 -4.36 18.76 22.78
CA SER A 54 -3.31 17.80 23.14
C SER A 54 -2.71 17.05 21.94
N VAL A 55 -3.44 16.92 20.83
CA VAL A 55 -2.98 16.23 19.60
C VAL A 55 -3.44 17.00 18.37
N ASN A 56 -2.50 17.68 17.71
CA ASN A 56 -2.73 18.51 16.53
C ASN A 56 -1.42 18.73 15.74
N CYS A 57 -1.52 19.35 14.56
CA CYS A 57 -0.39 19.60 13.66
C CYS A 57 0.71 20.55 14.18
N TYR A 58 0.45 21.36 15.22
CA TYR A 58 1.48 22.19 15.85
C TYR A 58 2.34 21.40 16.85
N LEU A 59 1.75 20.41 17.52
CA LEU A 59 2.44 19.53 18.47
C LEU A 59 3.09 18.31 17.79
N PHE A 60 2.51 17.84 16.69
CA PHE A 60 3.02 16.74 15.88
C PHE A 60 3.05 17.14 14.41
N ARG A 61 4.24 17.46 13.88
CA ARG A 61 4.44 17.93 12.50
C ARG A 61 3.84 16.98 11.45
N ASN A 62 3.92 15.67 11.71
CA ASN A 62 3.53 14.62 10.78
C ASN A 62 2.05 14.19 10.95
N PHE A 63 1.22 15.01 11.62
CA PHE A 63 -0.20 14.71 11.93
C PHE A 63 -1.09 14.46 10.70
N TYR A 64 -0.68 14.95 9.53
CA TYR A 64 -1.36 14.69 8.25
C TYR A 64 -0.50 13.89 7.26
N ASN A 65 0.59 13.26 7.72
CA ASN A 65 1.22 12.19 6.93
C ASN A 65 0.21 11.04 6.85
N GLY A 66 -0.17 10.68 5.63
CA GLY A 66 -1.35 9.85 5.37
C GLY A 66 -1.26 8.40 5.88
N GLY A 67 -2.35 7.66 5.66
CA GLY A 67 -2.38 6.21 5.78
C GLY A 67 -2.21 5.54 4.42
N GLY A 68 -1.36 4.52 4.36
CA GLY A 68 -1.17 3.69 3.17
C GLY A 68 -2.38 2.83 2.83
N THR A 69 -2.38 2.31 1.60
CA THR A 69 -3.31 1.28 1.11
C THR A 69 -2.51 0.12 0.54
N GLY A 70 -2.79 -1.08 1.03
CA GLY A 70 -2.28 -2.34 0.49
C GLY A 70 -3.34 -2.99 -0.39
N ILE A 71 -2.90 -3.66 -1.46
CA ILE A 71 -3.74 -4.48 -2.33
C ILE A 71 -3.01 -5.80 -2.51
N GLY A 72 -3.71 -6.91 -2.33
CA GLY A 72 -3.17 -8.26 -2.42
C GLY A 72 -4.30 -9.27 -2.50
N ASP A 73 -3.99 -10.49 -2.89
CA ASP A 73 -4.90 -11.64 -2.82
C ASP A 73 -4.55 -12.40 -1.54
N PHE A 74 -5.28 -12.19 -0.44
CA PHE A 74 -4.90 -12.74 0.87
C PHE A 74 -5.45 -14.15 1.11
N ASN A 75 -6.38 -14.62 0.27
CA ASN A 75 -6.99 -15.95 0.37
C ASN A 75 -6.64 -16.88 -0.81
N ASN A 76 -5.85 -16.39 -1.78
CA ASN A 76 -5.44 -17.07 -3.01
C ASN A 76 -6.62 -17.49 -3.92
N ASP A 77 -7.69 -16.67 -3.99
CA ASP A 77 -8.85 -16.92 -4.86
C ASP A 77 -8.79 -16.23 -6.25
N GLY A 78 -7.77 -15.39 -6.48
CA GLY A 78 -7.53 -14.65 -7.71
C GLY A 78 -8.13 -13.24 -7.73
N LEU A 79 -8.78 -12.80 -6.65
CA LEU A 79 -9.36 -11.46 -6.53
C LEU A 79 -8.48 -10.54 -5.66
N PRO A 80 -8.31 -9.26 -6.03
CA PRO A 80 -7.57 -8.31 -5.20
C PRO A 80 -8.45 -7.77 -4.06
N ASP A 81 -7.98 -8.00 -2.83
CA ASP A 81 -8.48 -7.44 -1.57
C ASP A 81 -7.89 -6.06 -1.27
N LEU A 82 -8.46 -5.35 -0.29
CA LEU A 82 -8.05 -4.00 0.09
C LEU A 82 -7.71 -3.91 1.58
N PHE A 83 -6.48 -3.50 1.92
CA PHE A 83 -6.07 -3.13 3.27
C PHE A 83 -5.88 -1.61 3.39
N PHE A 84 -6.50 -0.98 4.38
CA PHE A 84 -6.39 0.46 4.63
C PHE A 84 -5.79 0.75 6.01
N CYS A 85 -4.72 1.56 6.05
CA CYS A 85 -4.14 2.04 7.31
C CYS A 85 -5.02 3.09 7.99
N GLY A 86 -5.23 2.95 9.30
CA GLY A 86 -5.85 3.96 10.15
C GLY A 86 -4.83 4.69 11.04
N ASN A 87 -4.95 6.03 11.15
CA ASN A 87 -4.09 6.84 12.03
C ASN A 87 -4.66 7.00 13.45
N MET A 88 -5.97 7.24 13.57
CA MET A 88 -6.67 7.42 14.88
C MET A 88 -7.85 6.46 15.07
N ARG A 89 -7.93 5.44 14.20
CA ARG A 89 -8.91 4.34 14.24
C ARG A 89 -8.23 3.05 13.76
N SER A 90 -8.88 1.90 13.96
CA SER A 90 -8.37 0.63 13.43
C SER A 90 -8.10 0.71 11.93
N SER A 91 -6.99 0.11 11.50
CA SER A 91 -6.82 -0.28 10.09
C SER A 91 -7.91 -1.30 9.71
N ARG A 92 -8.20 -1.47 8.43
CA ARG A 92 -9.22 -2.40 7.94
C ARG A 92 -8.75 -3.28 6.79
N LEU A 93 -9.19 -4.53 6.79
CA LEU A 93 -9.07 -5.47 5.67
C LEU A 93 -10.46 -5.76 5.09
N TYR A 94 -10.60 -5.55 3.78
CA TYR A 94 -11.80 -5.82 2.99
C TYR A 94 -11.54 -6.93 2.00
N LEU A 95 -12.21 -8.08 2.19
CA LEU A 95 -12.12 -9.26 1.34
C LEU A 95 -13.05 -9.09 0.14
N ASN A 96 -12.52 -9.31 -1.06
CA ASN A 96 -13.25 -9.22 -2.32
C ASN A 96 -14.11 -10.46 -2.51
N ARG A 97 -15.41 -10.27 -2.75
CA ARG A 97 -16.39 -11.36 -2.99
C ARG A 97 -16.79 -11.47 -4.46
N GLY A 98 -16.08 -10.77 -5.35
CA GLY A 98 -16.38 -10.66 -6.77
C GLY A 98 -17.23 -9.42 -7.09
N ASP A 99 -17.27 -9.04 -8.37
CA ASP A 99 -18.10 -7.94 -8.90
C ASP A 99 -18.02 -6.62 -8.10
N PHE A 100 -16.84 -6.28 -7.57
CA PHE A 100 -16.57 -5.13 -6.69
C PHE A 100 -17.37 -5.09 -5.37
N HIS A 101 -17.88 -6.24 -4.91
CA HIS A 101 -18.49 -6.37 -3.58
C HIS A 101 -17.43 -6.82 -2.59
N PHE A 102 -17.29 -6.10 -1.48
CA PHE A 102 -16.27 -6.33 -0.46
C PHE A 102 -16.89 -6.50 0.93
N GLU A 103 -16.24 -7.29 1.78
CA GLU A 103 -16.65 -7.56 3.16
C GLU A 103 -15.55 -7.12 4.14
N ASP A 104 -15.87 -6.30 5.14
CA ASP A 104 -14.95 -5.95 6.24
C ASP A 104 -14.70 -7.19 7.13
N ILE A 105 -13.59 -7.89 6.87
CA ILE A 105 -13.18 -9.08 7.62
C ILE A 105 -12.20 -8.76 8.76
N THR A 106 -11.89 -7.48 9.01
CA THR A 106 -10.81 -7.03 9.93
C THR A 106 -10.79 -7.76 11.28
N LYS A 107 -11.96 -7.97 11.89
CA LYS A 107 -12.08 -8.66 13.18
C LYS A 107 -11.96 -10.17 13.07
N ALA A 108 -12.46 -10.77 11.99
CA ALA A 108 -12.35 -12.21 11.74
C ALA A 108 -10.89 -12.61 11.41
N ALA A 109 -10.19 -11.74 10.68
CA ALA A 109 -8.79 -11.90 10.31
C ALA A 109 -7.78 -11.66 11.46
N GLY A 110 -8.24 -11.15 12.62
CA GLY A 110 -7.38 -10.85 13.76
C GLY A 110 -6.67 -9.49 13.72
N LEU A 111 -6.97 -8.63 12.73
CA LEU A 111 -6.23 -7.40 12.42
C LEU A 111 -6.75 -6.13 13.14
N TYR A 112 -7.72 -6.25 14.04
CA TYR A 112 -8.38 -5.09 14.67
C TYR A 112 -7.49 -4.36 15.71
N ASN A 113 -7.07 -3.12 15.43
CA ASN A 113 -6.10 -2.38 16.24
C ASN A 113 -6.50 -0.91 16.51
N GLU A 114 -7.29 -0.65 17.55
CA GLU A 114 -7.60 0.73 17.98
C GLU A 114 -6.45 1.45 18.70
N GLY A 115 -6.38 2.78 18.54
CA GLY A 115 -5.39 3.62 19.24
C GLY A 115 -3.94 3.42 18.76
N VAL A 116 -3.74 2.91 17.54
CA VAL A 116 -2.44 2.69 16.91
C VAL A 116 -2.36 3.54 15.65
N TRP A 117 -1.32 4.36 15.52
CA TRP A 117 -1.15 5.26 14.37
C TRP A 117 -0.39 4.55 13.26
N THR A 118 -1.13 3.96 12.31
CA THR A 118 -0.56 3.25 11.17
C THR A 118 -0.41 4.21 10.00
N ALA A 119 0.82 4.39 9.51
CA ALA A 119 1.15 5.34 8.43
C ALA A 119 1.34 4.64 7.08
N GLY A 120 2.08 3.53 7.05
CA GLY A 120 2.36 2.78 5.84
C GLY A 120 1.97 1.32 5.95
N VAL A 121 1.80 0.66 4.81
CA VAL A 121 1.66 -0.79 4.68
C VAL A 121 2.47 -1.26 3.48
N ALA A 122 3.16 -2.39 3.64
CA ALA A 122 3.75 -3.17 2.56
C ALA A 122 3.09 -4.55 2.57
N ILE A 123 2.78 -5.06 1.37
CA ILE A 123 2.20 -6.38 1.15
C ILE A 123 3.25 -7.22 0.43
N ALA A 124 3.68 -8.32 1.04
CA ALA A 124 4.74 -9.20 0.54
C ALA A 124 4.64 -10.57 1.23
N ASP A 125 5.13 -11.62 0.59
CA ASP A 125 5.38 -12.91 1.24
C ASP A 125 6.74 -12.81 1.96
N VAL A 126 6.72 -12.46 3.26
CA VAL A 126 7.94 -12.11 4.02
C VAL A 126 8.65 -13.37 4.54
N ASN A 127 7.91 -14.47 4.70
CA ASN A 127 8.41 -15.73 5.24
C ASN A 127 8.71 -16.80 4.16
N GLY A 128 8.29 -16.58 2.91
CA GLY A 128 8.49 -17.47 1.77
C GLY A 128 7.51 -18.66 1.69
N ASP A 129 6.33 -18.57 2.32
CA ASP A 129 5.37 -19.68 2.41
C ASP A 129 4.27 -19.69 1.32
N GLY A 130 4.26 -18.68 0.45
CA GLY A 130 3.32 -18.53 -0.65
C GLY A 130 2.03 -17.78 -0.32
N TRP A 131 1.93 -17.18 0.87
CA TRP A 131 0.82 -16.32 1.27
C TRP A 131 1.28 -14.87 1.48
N LEU A 132 0.44 -13.91 1.11
CA LEU A 132 0.78 -12.50 1.29
C LEU A 132 0.58 -12.07 2.75
N ASP A 133 1.66 -11.59 3.36
CA ASP A 133 1.69 -10.98 4.68
C ASP A 133 1.38 -9.48 4.62
N ILE A 134 1.11 -8.89 5.79
CA ILE A 134 0.85 -7.46 5.95
C ILE A 134 1.86 -6.86 6.94
N TYR A 135 2.85 -6.12 6.43
CA TYR A 135 3.75 -5.33 7.29
C TYR A 135 3.25 -3.90 7.39
N THR A 136 3.02 -3.42 8.61
CA THR A 136 2.47 -2.08 8.85
C THR A 136 3.43 -1.18 9.61
N CYS A 137 3.77 -0.05 8.97
CA CYS A 137 4.62 0.99 9.54
C CYS A 137 3.82 1.87 10.50
N LYS A 138 4.29 2.01 11.75
CA LYS A 138 3.69 2.91 12.73
C LYS A 138 4.43 4.25 12.78
N SER A 139 3.66 5.27 13.09
CA SER A 139 4.12 6.64 13.27
C SER A 139 3.34 7.26 14.43
N GLY A 140 3.04 8.56 14.37
CA GLY A 140 2.26 9.25 15.39
C GLY A 140 3.10 9.86 16.51
N PRO A 141 2.45 10.47 17.52
CA PRO A 141 3.12 11.07 18.66
C PRO A 141 4.00 10.05 19.43
N PRO A 142 5.24 10.39 19.80
CA PRO A 142 6.13 9.46 20.51
C PRO A 142 5.58 9.02 21.88
N GLY A 143 5.19 7.75 22.01
CA GLY A 143 4.81 7.11 23.27
C GLY A 143 3.87 5.93 23.07
N GLY A 144 3.47 5.29 24.17
CA GLY A 144 2.52 4.17 24.17
C GLY A 144 3.14 2.79 23.92
N ALA A 145 2.41 1.73 24.29
CA ALA A 145 2.89 0.34 24.22
C ALA A 145 2.83 -0.29 22.81
N ARG A 146 2.09 0.32 21.87
CA ARG A 146 1.88 -0.14 20.49
C ARG A 146 2.35 0.89 19.48
N ARG A 147 3.60 1.33 19.62
CA ARG A 147 4.30 2.24 18.70
C ARG A 147 5.36 1.52 17.85
N HIS A 148 5.37 0.19 17.86
CA HIS A 148 6.22 -0.63 17.00
C HIS A 148 5.49 -0.99 15.71
N ASN A 149 6.22 -1.09 14.61
CA ASN A 149 5.73 -1.72 13.38
C ASN A 149 5.24 -3.15 13.68
N GLU A 150 4.18 -3.57 12.99
CA GLU A 150 3.54 -4.88 13.17
C GLU A 150 3.68 -5.69 11.87
N LEU A 151 4.13 -6.95 11.96
CA LEU A 151 4.21 -7.91 10.86
C LEU A 151 3.12 -8.96 11.09
N PHE A 152 2.04 -8.87 10.33
CA PHE A 152 0.96 -9.83 10.37
C PHE A 152 1.26 -10.91 9.33
N LEU A 153 1.79 -12.05 9.80
CA LEU A 153 1.97 -13.22 8.94
C LEU A 153 0.62 -13.84 8.62
N ASN A 154 0.38 -14.19 7.37
CA ASN A 154 -0.81 -14.93 6.95
C ASN A 154 -0.70 -16.38 7.42
N ASN A 155 -1.75 -16.92 8.03
CA ASN A 155 -1.72 -18.30 8.54
C ASN A 155 -2.02 -19.35 7.46
N GLY A 156 -2.31 -18.95 6.22
CA GLY A 156 -2.61 -19.85 5.10
C GLY A 156 -3.88 -20.69 5.30
N ASP A 157 -4.77 -20.22 6.16
CA ASP A 157 -5.90 -20.96 6.72
C ASP A 157 -7.29 -20.54 6.16
N ALA A 158 -7.29 -19.64 5.17
CA ALA A 158 -8.52 -19.21 4.49
C ALA A 158 -9.39 -20.39 3.97
N PRO A 159 -8.84 -21.48 3.39
CA PRO A 159 -9.63 -22.65 2.98
C PRO A 159 -10.39 -23.33 4.14
N GLN A 160 -9.89 -23.23 5.37
CA GLN A 160 -10.48 -23.78 6.60
C GLN A 160 -11.53 -22.82 7.20
N HIS A 161 -11.57 -21.58 6.71
CA HIS A 161 -12.36 -20.46 7.24
C HIS A 161 -13.25 -19.80 6.18
N ASN A 162 -13.76 -20.59 5.23
CA ASN A 162 -14.67 -20.15 4.15
C ASN A 162 -14.11 -18.97 3.32
N GLY A 163 -12.80 -19.01 3.04
CA GLY A 163 -12.09 -17.99 2.27
C GLY A 163 -11.69 -16.75 3.08
N VAL A 164 -11.87 -16.73 4.40
CA VAL A 164 -11.42 -15.63 5.28
C VAL A 164 -10.06 -15.99 5.90
N PRO A 165 -8.95 -15.35 5.50
CA PRO A 165 -7.64 -15.60 6.10
C PRO A 165 -7.55 -15.06 7.52
N THR A 166 -6.76 -15.70 8.38
CA THR A 166 -6.36 -15.16 9.68
C THR A 166 -4.86 -14.85 9.71
N PHE A 167 -4.46 -13.92 10.59
CA PHE A 167 -3.09 -13.44 10.66
C PHE A 167 -2.51 -13.49 12.08
N THR A 168 -1.18 -13.66 12.17
CA THR A 168 -0.41 -13.69 13.42
C THR A 168 0.63 -12.56 13.46
N GLU A 169 0.46 -11.62 14.39
CA GLU A 169 1.48 -10.60 14.68
C GLU A 169 2.80 -11.27 15.11
N SER A 170 3.89 -10.93 14.42
CA SER A 170 5.19 -11.59 14.54
C SER A 170 6.39 -10.64 14.45
N ALA A 171 6.22 -9.31 14.45
CA ALA A 171 7.31 -8.36 14.20
C ALA A 171 8.51 -8.57 15.14
N ALA A 172 8.26 -8.70 16.44
CA ALA A 172 9.32 -8.89 17.43
C ALA A 172 10.05 -10.25 17.29
N LYS A 173 9.39 -11.26 16.72
CA LYS A 173 9.97 -12.57 16.43
C LYS A 173 10.94 -12.50 15.23
N TRP A 174 10.68 -11.60 14.30
CA TRP A 174 11.49 -11.38 13.09
C TRP A 174 12.45 -10.17 13.20
N GLY A 175 12.47 -9.44 14.32
CA GLY A 175 13.31 -8.24 14.46
C GLY A 175 12.81 -7.02 13.67
N LEU A 176 11.51 -6.98 13.35
CA LEU A 176 10.87 -5.91 12.58
C LEU A 176 9.99 -4.96 13.41
N ASP A 177 10.00 -5.06 14.75
CA ASP A 177 9.19 -4.26 15.69
C ASP A 177 9.75 -2.84 15.94
N PHE A 178 10.20 -2.19 14.87
CA PHE A 178 10.79 -0.85 14.94
C PHE A 178 9.80 0.18 15.46
N THR A 179 10.23 0.96 16.47
CA THR A 179 9.41 2.01 17.07
C THR A 179 9.60 3.40 16.45
N GLY A 180 10.37 3.54 15.36
CA GLY A 180 10.65 4.84 14.74
C GLY A 180 9.42 5.53 14.12
N LEU A 181 9.61 6.69 13.49
CA LEU A 181 8.55 7.30 12.65
C LEU A 181 8.54 6.63 11.27
N SER A 182 8.23 5.33 11.23
CA SER A 182 8.15 4.53 10.01
C SER A 182 7.06 5.09 9.09
N THR A 183 7.44 5.45 7.87
CA THR A 183 6.51 6.01 6.88
C THR A 183 6.11 4.97 5.84
N HIS A 184 7.06 4.15 5.39
CA HIS A 184 6.82 3.04 4.48
C HIS A 184 7.93 1.99 4.62
N ALA A 185 7.72 0.81 4.03
CA ALA A 185 8.76 -0.19 3.86
C ALA A 185 8.68 -0.76 2.44
N ALA A 186 9.80 -1.18 1.88
CA ALA A 186 9.84 -1.96 0.64
C ALA A 186 10.48 -3.32 0.93
N PHE A 187 9.79 -4.39 0.53
CA PHE A 187 10.31 -5.75 0.58
C PHE A 187 10.82 -6.15 -0.81
N PHE A 188 12.07 -6.60 -0.89
CA PHE A 188 12.75 -6.93 -2.14
C PHE A 188 14.03 -7.72 -1.87
N ASP A 189 14.43 -8.58 -2.81
CA ASP A 189 15.65 -9.39 -2.77
C ASP A 189 16.87 -8.55 -3.19
N TYR A 190 17.58 -7.90 -2.26
CA TYR A 190 18.65 -6.94 -2.60
C TYR A 190 20.00 -7.62 -2.91
N ASP A 191 20.29 -8.78 -2.31
CA ASP A 191 21.55 -9.51 -2.58
C ASP A 191 21.40 -10.79 -3.42
N ARG A 192 20.17 -11.09 -3.87
CA ARG A 192 19.83 -12.12 -4.86
C ARG A 192 19.99 -13.57 -4.38
N ASP A 193 19.75 -13.80 -3.09
CA ASP A 193 19.74 -15.14 -2.51
C ASP A 193 18.34 -15.81 -2.54
N GLY A 194 17.28 -15.01 -2.74
CA GLY A 194 15.94 -15.45 -3.06
C GLY A 194 14.90 -15.32 -1.94
N ASP A 195 15.26 -14.74 -0.79
CA ASP A 195 14.26 -14.23 0.16
C ASP A 195 14.02 -12.70 -0.02
N LEU A 196 13.11 -12.13 0.78
CA LEU A 196 12.79 -10.69 0.70
C LEU A 196 13.37 -9.93 1.89
N ASP A 197 14.37 -9.10 1.60
CA ASP A 197 14.91 -8.11 2.51
C ASP A 197 13.96 -6.94 2.72
N CYS A 198 14.24 -6.08 3.71
CA CYS A 198 13.41 -4.93 4.03
C CYS A 198 14.20 -3.62 4.04
N TYR A 199 13.83 -2.68 3.18
CA TYR A 199 14.20 -1.27 3.33
C TYR A 199 13.11 -0.52 4.10
N LEU A 200 13.41 -0.13 5.33
CA LEU A 200 12.50 0.63 6.20
C LEU A 200 12.76 2.14 6.05
N LEU A 201 11.77 2.87 5.54
CA LEU A 201 11.81 4.30 5.35
C LEU A 201 11.25 5.03 6.57
N ASN A 202 12.08 5.84 7.22
CA ASN A 202 11.74 6.61 8.41
C ASN A 202 11.65 8.12 8.12
N ASN A 203 10.84 8.80 8.92
CA ASN A 203 10.82 10.26 9.03
C ASN A 203 11.45 10.66 10.37
N SER A 204 11.61 11.96 10.62
CA SER A 204 12.28 12.48 11.81
C SER A 204 11.41 13.44 12.61
N ILE A 205 11.42 13.29 13.94
CA ILE A 205 10.81 14.23 14.90
C ILE A 205 11.58 15.56 14.99
N ARG A 206 12.78 15.64 14.41
CA ARG A 206 13.63 16.84 14.47
C ARG A 206 12.92 18.03 13.81
N SER A 207 12.81 19.13 14.55
CA SER A 207 12.35 20.40 13.99
C SER A 207 13.33 20.94 12.95
N VAL A 208 12.81 21.42 11.81
CA VAL A 208 13.60 21.99 10.73
C VAL A 208 13.69 23.50 10.93
N GLY A 209 14.80 23.95 11.53
CA GLY A 209 15.11 25.36 11.70
C GLY A 209 15.78 25.99 10.47
N GLY A 210 15.65 27.31 10.31
CA GLY A 210 16.36 28.05 9.27
C GLY A 210 17.88 27.99 9.47
N TYR A 211 18.60 27.58 8.43
CA TYR A 211 20.08 27.48 8.38
C TYR A 211 20.74 26.46 9.33
N ASP A 212 20.05 25.39 9.74
CA ASP A 212 20.63 24.34 10.61
C ASP A 212 21.54 23.34 9.85
N TYR A 213 22.46 23.84 9.02
CA TYR A 213 23.52 23.04 8.39
C TYR A 213 24.66 22.79 9.39
N ARG A 214 24.91 21.51 9.69
CA ARG A 214 26.03 21.07 10.54
C ARG A 214 26.92 20.13 9.73
N PRO A 215 28.20 20.48 9.47
CA PRO A 215 29.12 19.60 8.76
C PRO A 215 29.15 18.19 9.36
N GLY A 216 29.05 17.18 8.49
CA GLY A 216 29.11 15.77 8.89
C GLY A 216 27.86 15.18 9.55
N GLN A 217 26.78 15.95 9.78
CA GLN A 217 25.58 15.45 10.46
C GLN A 217 24.93 14.24 9.77
N ARG A 218 24.99 14.17 8.42
CA ARG A 218 24.54 13.01 7.63
C ARG A 218 25.28 11.70 7.98
N ASN A 219 26.51 11.80 8.48
CA ASN A 219 27.33 10.65 8.87
C ASN A 219 27.04 10.15 10.31
N THR A 220 26.19 10.84 11.07
CA THR A 220 25.81 10.46 12.44
C THR A 220 24.47 9.73 12.41
N PRO A 221 24.43 8.41 12.64
CA PRO A 221 23.19 7.66 12.60
C PRO A 221 22.28 8.00 13.79
N ASP A 222 20.98 7.94 13.54
CA ASP A 222 19.91 8.16 14.51
C ASP A 222 19.13 6.84 14.68
N PRO A 223 19.16 6.22 15.88
CA PRO A 223 18.48 4.95 16.12
C PRO A 223 16.96 5.05 15.96
N ASP A 224 16.36 6.24 16.14
CA ASP A 224 14.91 6.42 16.22
C ASP A 224 14.27 6.98 14.93
N GLY A 225 15.07 7.63 14.06
CA GLY A 225 14.59 8.31 12.84
C GLY A 225 15.36 8.00 11.55
N GLY A 226 16.44 7.22 11.60
CA GLY A 226 17.21 6.86 10.41
C GLY A 226 16.55 5.79 9.54
N ASN A 227 16.67 5.91 8.21
CA ASN A 227 16.30 4.84 7.27
C ASN A 227 17.16 3.59 7.52
N ARG A 228 16.62 2.40 7.25
CA ARG A 228 17.34 1.13 7.47
C ARG A 228 17.25 0.22 6.25
N LEU A 229 18.33 -0.52 5.98
CA LEU A 229 18.29 -1.72 5.16
C LEU A 229 18.55 -2.91 6.08
N LEU A 230 17.66 -3.89 6.00
CA LEU A 230 17.59 -5.03 6.88
C LEU A 230 17.66 -6.27 5.99
N ARG A 231 18.76 -7.03 6.05
CA ARG A 231 18.84 -8.29 5.32
C ARG A 231 17.99 -9.33 6.05
N ASN A 232 17.21 -10.12 5.33
CA ASN A 232 16.56 -11.29 5.89
C ASN A 232 17.62 -12.39 6.09
N ASP A 233 17.65 -12.99 7.28
CA ASP A 233 18.49 -14.14 7.63
C ASP A 233 17.60 -15.35 8.00
N GLY A 234 16.29 -15.23 7.78
CA GLY A 234 15.26 -16.21 8.06
C GLY A 234 15.14 -16.63 9.54
N LEU A 235 14.34 -17.67 9.76
CA LEU A 235 14.22 -18.38 11.03
C LEU A 235 14.68 -19.84 10.85
N PRO A 236 15.44 -20.42 11.80
CA PRO A 236 15.74 -19.95 13.16
C PRO A 236 16.98 -19.04 13.26
N GLY A 237 17.31 -18.31 12.20
CA GLY A 237 18.29 -17.21 12.22
C GLY A 237 17.82 -16.00 13.02
N ALA A 238 18.29 -14.81 12.63
CA ALA A 238 17.98 -13.56 13.32
C ALA A 238 16.60 -12.96 12.97
N GLY A 239 15.86 -13.56 12.03
CA GLY A 239 14.81 -12.84 11.31
C GLY A 239 15.46 -11.83 10.39
N PHE A 240 15.54 -10.56 10.79
CA PHE A 240 16.15 -9.49 10.01
C PHE A 240 17.39 -8.88 10.71
N THR A 241 18.50 -8.75 9.98
CA THR A 241 19.75 -8.14 10.44
C THR A 241 19.97 -6.75 9.83
N ASP A 242 20.25 -5.75 10.67
CA ASP A 242 20.57 -4.39 10.20
C ASP A 242 21.94 -4.34 9.49
N VAL A 243 21.88 -4.15 8.16
CA VAL A 243 23.04 -4.01 7.26
C VAL A 243 23.23 -2.57 6.76
N THR A 244 22.48 -1.61 7.31
CA THR A 244 22.38 -0.22 6.82
C THR A 244 23.75 0.45 6.64
N ARG A 245 24.66 0.31 7.62
CA ARG A 245 25.99 0.92 7.53
C ARG A 245 26.91 0.17 6.56
N GLN A 246 26.76 -1.14 6.47
CA GLN A 246 27.54 -2.04 5.61
C GLN A 246 27.21 -1.76 4.14
N ALA A 247 25.93 -1.49 3.83
CA ALA A 247 25.44 -1.03 2.53
C ALA A 247 25.74 0.45 2.23
N GLY A 248 26.39 1.18 3.13
CA GLY A 248 26.74 2.60 2.95
C GLY A 248 25.56 3.58 3.04
N ILE A 249 24.40 3.14 3.54
CA ILE A 249 23.19 3.96 3.63
C ILE A 249 23.28 4.93 4.81
N TYR A 250 23.01 6.21 4.54
CA TYR A 250 22.96 7.25 5.57
C TYR A 250 21.66 7.19 6.37
N SER A 251 21.79 6.92 7.67
CA SER A 251 20.68 6.66 8.60
C SER A 251 20.58 7.78 9.66
N SER A 252 20.69 9.05 9.25
CA SER A 252 20.80 10.19 10.18
C SER A 252 19.46 10.88 10.49
N ALA A 253 19.38 11.58 11.63
CA ALA A 253 18.20 12.37 12.08
C ALA A 253 17.75 13.51 11.14
N ILE A 254 18.44 13.70 10.01
CA ILE A 254 18.08 14.66 8.96
C ILE A 254 17.51 13.99 7.71
N GLY A 255 17.34 12.66 7.70
CA GLY A 255 16.49 11.98 6.72
C GLY A 255 15.02 12.21 7.05
N PHE A 256 14.25 12.63 6.06
CA PHE A 256 12.81 12.88 6.19
C PHE A 256 12.07 12.12 5.09
N GLY A 257 12.14 10.78 5.15
CA GLY A 257 11.59 9.90 4.13
C GLY A 257 10.07 10.04 3.97
N LEU A 258 9.61 10.00 2.72
CA LEU A 258 8.20 10.07 2.34
C LEU A 258 7.73 8.88 1.49
N GLY A 259 8.57 8.41 0.57
CA GLY A 259 8.26 7.31 -0.33
C GLY A 259 9.52 6.61 -0.80
N VAL A 260 9.37 5.32 -1.12
CA VAL A 260 10.39 4.45 -1.69
C VAL A 260 9.75 3.60 -2.79
N THR A 261 10.44 3.42 -3.91
CA THR A 261 10.02 2.51 -4.99
C THR A 261 11.21 1.66 -5.42
N VAL A 262 10.97 0.37 -5.59
CA VAL A 262 11.93 -0.61 -6.11
C VAL A 262 11.76 -0.73 -7.63
N GLY A 263 12.86 -0.88 -8.36
CA GLY A 263 12.84 -1.18 -9.80
C GLY A 263 14.24 -1.37 -10.35
N ASP A 264 14.38 -1.85 -11.58
CA ASP A 264 15.66 -1.87 -12.31
C ASP A 264 15.74 -0.58 -13.15
N TYR A 265 16.33 0.49 -12.59
CA TYR A 265 16.34 1.82 -13.21
C TYR A 265 17.52 2.01 -14.16
N ASP A 266 18.69 1.43 -13.85
CA ASP A 266 19.88 1.53 -14.70
C ASP A 266 20.01 0.40 -15.74
N ARG A 267 19.24 -0.69 -15.58
CA ARG A 267 19.13 -1.87 -16.47
C ARG A 267 20.30 -2.84 -16.40
N ASP A 268 20.98 -2.92 -15.26
CA ASP A 268 21.97 -3.96 -14.99
C ASP A 268 21.36 -5.29 -14.48
N GLY A 269 20.07 -5.27 -14.11
CA GLY A 269 19.31 -6.43 -13.63
C GLY A 269 19.40 -6.68 -12.12
N TRP A 270 19.85 -5.70 -11.34
CA TRP A 270 19.70 -5.64 -9.89
C TRP A 270 18.53 -4.73 -9.48
N PRO A 271 17.95 -4.91 -8.28
CA PRO A 271 16.95 -3.97 -7.77
C PRO A 271 17.58 -2.68 -7.24
N ASP A 272 17.22 -1.55 -7.85
CA ASP A 272 17.51 -0.21 -7.35
C ASP A 272 16.41 0.30 -6.40
N LEU A 273 16.78 1.22 -5.50
CA LEU A 273 15.86 1.99 -4.67
C LEU A 273 15.83 3.47 -5.10
N PHE A 274 14.65 3.96 -5.46
CA PHE A 274 14.40 5.40 -5.58
C PHE A 274 13.65 5.91 -4.34
N ILE A 275 14.21 6.92 -3.66
CA ILE A 275 13.72 7.40 -2.36
C ILE A 275 13.46 8.90 -2.41
N SER A 276 12.23 9.31 -2.04
CA SER A 276 11.85 10.72 -1.88
C SER A 276 11.91 11.16 -0.41
N ASN A 277 12.48 12.35 -0.15
CA ASN A 277 12.58 12.97 1.17
C ASN A 277 12.04 14.41 1.14
N ASP A 278 11.49 14.92 2.25
CA ASP A 278 11.12 16.34 2.38
C ASP A 278 12.35 17.27 2.37
N PHE A 279 13.41 16.89 3.10
CA PHE A 279 14.57 17.74 3.35
C PHE A 279 15.90 16.95 3.38
N PHE A 280 16.99 17.66 3.05
CA PHE A 280 18.42 17.32 3.21
C PHE A 280 18.93 15.97 2.67
#